data_AF-A0A1C3PH45-F1
#
_entry.id   AF-A0A1C3PH45-F1
#
_cell.length_a   1.000
_cell.length_b   1.000
_cell.length_c   1.000
_cell.angle_alpha   90.00
_cell.angle_beta   90.00
_cell.angle_gamma   90.00
#
_symmetry.space_group_name_H-M   'P 1'
#
loop_
_entity.id
_entity.type
_entity.pdbx_description
1 polymer ?
#
loop_
_entity_poly.entity_id
_entity_poly.type
_entity_poly.pdbx_seq_one_letter_code
_entity_poly.pdbx_strand_id
1 'polypeptide(L)' 'MLARVVIARVGGATLVEIADKLNVDGVPTPAGGARWYPSHLCRLLRTQDAREAIAALVNEQ' A
#
# COMPACT_ATOMS: atom_id res chain seq x y z
N MET A 1 3.42 -7.17 2.88
CA MET A 1 3.28 -6.14 1.83
C MET A 1 2.14 -5.18 2.06
N LEU A 2 0.90 -5.66 2.23
CA LEU A 2 -0.27 -4.82 2.49
C LEU A 2 -0.06 -3.86 3.68
N ALA A 3 0.40 -4.37 4.82
CA ALA A 3 0.68 -3.55 6.01
C ALA A 3 1.62 -2.37 5.72
N ARG A 4 2.65 -2.57 4.88
CA ARG A 4 3.59 -1.50 4.50
C ARG A 4 2.91 -0.39 3.70
N VAL A 5 2.04 -0.77 2.76
CA VAL A 5 1.26 0.18 1.96
C VAL A 5 0.29 0.96 2.84
N VAL A 6 -0.38 0.27 3.75
CA VAL A 6 -1.35 0.87 4.67
C VAL A 6 -0.66 1.84 5.63
N ILE A 7 0.44 1.44 6.28
CA ILE A 7 1.20 2.31 7.20
C ILE A 7 1.67 3.57 6.47
N ALA A 8 2.25 3.43 5.28
CA ALA A 8 2.71 4.58 4.51
C ALA A 8 1.54 5.50 4.12
N ARG A 9 0.38 4.94 3.76
CA ARG A 9 -0.80 5.72 3.38
C ARG A 9 -1.43 6.45 4.57
N VAL A 10 -1.53 5.82 5.73
CA VAL A 10 -2.01 6.43 6.98
C VAL A 10 -1.04 7.52 7.43
N GLY A 11 0.27 7.29 7.27
CA GLY A 11 1.32 8.29 7.50
C GLY A 11 1.38 9.44 6.48
N GLY A 12 0.42 9.53 5.54
CA GLY A 12 0.27 10.67 4.62
C GLY A 12 1.01 10.54 3.28
N ALA A 13 1.71 9.44 3.01
CA ALA A 13 2.38 9.25 1.73
C ALA A 13 1.37 9.15 0.57
N THR A 14 1.70 9.76 -0.55
CA THR A 14 0.93 9.65 -1.79
C THR A 14 1.11 8.27 -2.42
N LEU A 15 0.18 7.87 -3.30
CA LEU A 15 0.30 6.60 -4.02
C LEU A 15 1.54 6.54 -4.92
N VAL A 16 2.01 7.68 -5.42
CA VAL A 16 3.23 7.75 -6.24
C VAL A 16 4.46 7.44 -5.39
N GLU A 17 4.61 8.11 -4.25
CA GLU A 17 5.74 7.89 -3.34
C GLU A 17 5.79 6.45 -2.82
N ILE A 18 4.63 5.87 -2.51
CA ILE A 18 4.55 4.47 -2.09
C ILE A 18 4.98 3.54 -3.23
N ALA A 19 4.50 3.76 -4.45
CA ALA A 19 4.86 2.93 -5.61
C ALA A 19 6.37 3.01 -5.90
N ASP A 20 6.94 4.21 -5.89
CA ASP A 20 8.36 4.44 -6.12
C ASP A 20 9.20 3.74 -5.05
N LYS A 21 8.82 3.86 -3.77
CA LYS A 21 9.52 3.19 -2.69
C LYS A 21 9.47 1.66 -2.83
N LEU A 22 8.31 1.08 -3.15
CA LEU A 22 8.20 -0.36 -3.37
C LEU A 22 9.03 -0.84 -4.56
N ASN A 23 9.10 -0.05 -5.64
CA ASN A 23 9.92 -0.34 -6.81
C ASN A 23 11.42 -0.28 -6.49
N VAL A 24 11.87 0.76 -5.79
CA VAL A 24 13.26 0.91 -5.35
C VAL A 24 13.68 -0.24 -4.45
N ASP A 25 12.79 -0.66 -3.55
CA ASP A 25 13.05 -1.77 -2.63
C ASP A 25 12.88 -3.16 -3.28
N GLY A 26 12.59 -3.23 -4.59
CA GLY A 26 12.47 -4.48 -5.33
C GLY A 26 11.29 -5.37 -4.89
N VAL A 27 10.26 -4.78 -4.27
CA VAL A 27 9.13 -5.54 -3.73
C VAL A 27 8.20 -5.95 -4.88
N PRO A 28 7.99 -7.25 -5.15
CA PRO A 28 7.11 -7.70 -6.23
C PRO A 28 5.65 -7.34 -5.93
N THR A 29 4.86 -7.10 -6.96
CA THR A 29 3.41 -6.91 -6.80
C THR A 29 2.73 -8.22 -6.37
N PRO A 30 1.51 -8.19 -5.78
CA PRO A 30 0.87 -9.42 -5.30
C PRO A 30 0.56 -10.42 -6.42
N ALA A 31 0.40 -9.94 -7.66
CA ALA A 31 0.18 -10.75 -8.85
C ALA A 31 1.49 -11.22 -9.52
N GLY A 32 2.65 -11.02 -8.89
CA GLY A 32 3.96 -11.46 -9.41
C GLY A 32 4.58 -10.52 -10.45
N GLY A 33 3.94 -9.40 -10.80
CA GLY A 33 4.51 -8.37 -11.66
C GLY A 33 5.67 -7.62 -10.98
N ALA A 34 6.66 -7.19 -11.78
CA ALA A 34 7.91 -6.59 -11.32
C ALA A 34 7.81 -5.10 -10.94
N ARG A 35 6.72 -4.41 -11.30
CA ARG A 35 6.58 -2.96 -11.09
C ARG A 35 5.25 -2.57 -10.46
N TRP A 36 5.32 -1.70 -9.47
CA TRP A 36 4.22 -0.99 -8.86
C TRP A 36 3.84 0.25 -9.64
N TYR A 37 2.54 0.39 -9.88
CA TYR A 37 1.92 1.62 -10.35
C TYR A 37 0.92 2.14 -9.30
N PRO A 38 0.65 3.45 -9.25
CA PRO A 38 -0.35 4.02 -8.34
C PRO A 38 -1.74 3.38 -8.45
N SER A 39 -2.13 2.93 -9.65
CA SER A 39 -3.39 2.21 -9.88
C SER A 39 -3.44 0.85 -9.16
N HIS A 40 -2.31 0.16 -9.02
CA HIS A 40 -2.21 -1.08 -8.25
C HIS A 40 -2.48 -0.81 -6.77
N LEU A 41 -1.90 0.26 -6.23
CA LEU A 41 -2.10 0.66 -4.84
C LEU A 41 -3.53 1.13 -4.59
N CYS A 42 -4.13 1.88 -5.53
CA CYS A 42 -5.53 2.27 -5.47
C CYS A 42 -6.45 1.05 -5.39
N ARG A 43 -6.21 0.02 -6.22
CA ARG A 43 -6.98 -1.23 -6.18
C ARG A 43 -6.73 -2.01 -4.88
N LEU A 44 -5.48 -2.11 -4.45
CA LEU A 44 -5.10 -2.80 -3.21
C LEU A 44 -5.74 -2.15 -1.98
N LEU A 45 -5.72 -0.82 -1.88
CA LEU A 45 -6.31 -0.07 -0.76
C LEU A 45 -7.86 -0.13 -0.73
N ARG A 46 -8.49 -0.61 -1.80
CA ARG A 46 -9.95 -0.81 -1.86
C ARG A 46 -10.39 -2.19 -1.41
N THR A 47 -9.47 -3.14 -1.18
CA THR A 47 -9.83 -4.48 -0.67
C THR A 47 -10.35 -4.40 0.77
N GLN A 48 -11.09 -5.43 1.19
CA GLN A 48 -11.60 -5.52 2.55
C GLN A 48 -10.45 -5.55 3.58
N ASP A 49 -9.44 -6.39 3.35
CA ASP A 49 -8.25 -6.48 4.22
C ASP A 49 -7.55 -5.13 4.42
N ALA A 50 -7.47 -4.32 3.36
CA ALA A 50 -6.84 -3.01 3.46
C ALA A 50 -7.66 -2.05 4.31
N ARG A 51 -8.99 -2.08 4.18
CA ARG A 51 -9.90 -1.23 4.96
C ARG A 51 -9.88 -1.61 6.44
N GLU A 52 -9.87 -2.90 6.75
CA GLU A 52 -9.77 -3.40 8.12
C GLU A 52 -8.44 -3.01 8.76
N ALA A 53 -7.33 -3.16 8.03
CA ALA A 53 -6.02 -2.73 8.52
C ALA A 53 -5.94 -1.21 8.75
N ILE A 54 -6.53 -0.40 7.87
CA ILE A 54 -6.62 1.05 8.06
C ILE A 54 -7.46 1.38 9.29
N ALA A 55 -8.63 0.75 9.45
CA ALA A 55 -9.51 0.99 10.58
C ALA A 55 -8.82 0.63 11.90
N ALA A 56 -8.14 -0.52 11.97
CA ALA A 56 -7.36 -0.91 13.14
C ALA A 56 -6.31 0.15 13.50
N LEU A 57 -5.49 0.58 12.54
CA LEU A 57 -4.44 1.58 12.78
C LEU A 57 -4.96 2.96 13.18
N VAL A 58 -6.14 3.37 12.70
CA VAL A 58 -6.73 4.67 13.07
C VAL A 58 -7.38 4.60 14.46
N ASN A 59 -7.92 3.45 14.86
CA ASN A 59 -8.53 3.27 16.19
C ASN A 59 -7.49 3.10 17.31
N GLU A 60 -6.25 2.77 16.98
CA GLU A 60 -5.13 2.62 17.92
C GLU A 60 -4.30 3.91 18.09
N GLN A 61 -4.70 5.03 17.47
CA GLN A 61 -4.01 6.34 17.49
C GLN A 61 -4.76 7.38 18.32
#